data_AF-X1GZ65-F1
#
_entry.id   AF-X1GZ65-F1
#
_cell.length_a   1.000
_cell.length_b   1.000
_cell.length_c   1.000
_cell.angle_alpha   90.00
_cell.angle_beta   90.00
_cell.angle_gamma   90.00
#
_symmetry.space_group_name_H-M   'P 1'
#
loop_
_entity.id
_entity.type
_entity.pdbx_description
1 polymer ?
#
loop_
_entity_poly.entity_id
_entity_poly.type
_entity_poly.pdbx_seq_one_letter_code
_entity_poly.pdbx_strand_id
1 'polypeptide(L)'
;PDRPVFSEEGAFGKLYELDALVLMLAPLGSNTCLHMGEERAGVPLRDAVAHVARQAGEGGEVTVVHAPWHTDSFDEHYRVLFERELVRSAPLGEEKIYLMRLRDAVDVATENLRRDPLLVAVEGCDCSTCRLVREEAAGPGR
;
A
#
# COMPACT_ATOMS: atom_id res chain seq x y z
N PRO A 1 12.18 -14.73 -2.68
CA PRO A 1 11.68 -14.30 -1.37
C PRO A 1 10.27 -14.84 -1.19
N ASP A 2 10.11 -15.79 -0.27
CA ASP A 2 8.91 -16.63 -0.22
C ASP A 2 7.83 -15.99 0.69
N ARG A 3 7.94 -14.68 0.92
CA ARG A 3 7.12 -13.91 1.84
C ARG A 3 6.69 -12.60 1.19
N PRO A 4 5.49 -12.09 1.53
CA PRO A 4 5.03 -10.78 1.10
C PRO A 4 6.00 -9.65 1.50
N VAL A 5 6.07 -8.61 0.65
CA VAL A 5 6.88 -7.39 0.90
C VAL A 5 6.49 -6.71 2.22
N PHE A 6 5.21 -6.76 2.56
CA PHE A 6 4.61 -6.13 3.74
C PHE A 6 4.38 -7.10 4.91
N SER A 7 5.03 -8.26 4.91
CA SER A 7 5.01 -9.21 6.03
C SER A 7 5.53 -8.59 7.34
N GLU A 8 5.08 -9.14 8.48
CA GLU A 8 5.45 -8.66 9.81
C GLU A 8 6.97 -8.73 10.07
N GLU A 9 7.64 -9.73 9.53
CA GLU A 9 9.10 -9.90 9.67
C GLU A 9 9.90 -9.04 8.68
N GLY A 10 9.24 -8.47 7.67
CA GLY A 10 9.86 -7.62 6.65
C GLY A 10 10.23 -6.22 7.16
N ALA A 11 10.95 -5.46 6.33
CA ALA A 11 11.39 -4.11 6.70
C ALA A 11 10.22 -3.17 7.07
N PHE A 12 9.14 -3.18 6.28
CA PHE A 12 7.92 -2.41 6.57
C PHE A 12 7.21 -2.88 7.84
N GLY A 13 7.16 -4.20 8.07
CA GLY A 13 6.68 -4.80 9.32
C GLY A 13 7.43 -4.27 10.54
N LYS A 14 8.77 -4.21 10.47
CA LYS A 14 9.60 -3.66 11.54
C LYS A 14 9.45 -2.17 11.74
N LEU A 15 9.28 -1.38 10.67
CA LEU A 15 8.96 0.05 10.80
C LEU A 15 7.61 0.24 11.51
N TYR A 16 6.60 -0.58 11.18
CA TYR A 16 5.29 -0.54 11.85
C TYR A 16 5.43 -0.90 13.33
N GLU A 17 6.19 -1.96 13.65
CA GLU A 17 6.43 -2.44 15.00
C GLU A 17 7.13 -1.38 15.87
N LEU A 18 8.09 -0.63 15.30
CA LEU A 18 8.81 0.46 15.94
C LEU A 18 8.04 1.78 16.04
N ASP A 19 6.79 1.82 15.57
CA ASP A 19 5.96 3.03 15.54
C ASP A 19 6.64 4.17 14.75
N ALA A 20 7.26 3.82 13.62
CA ALA A 20 7.97 4.77 12.78
C ALA A 20 7.06 5.87 12.23
N LEU A 21 7.68 6.97 11.81
CA LEU A 21 7.02 8.04 11.08
C LEU A 21 7.21 7.87 9.57
N VAL A 22 6.21 8.25 8.80
CA VAL A 22 6.27 8.39 7.34
C VAL A 22 6.31 9.88 7.02
N LEU A 23 7.40 10.30 6.37
CA LEU A 23 7.55 11.66 5.83
C LEU A 23 7.32 11.64 4.32
N MET A 24 6.31 12.35 3.86
CA MET A 24 5.99 12.49 2.45
C MET A 24 6.70 13.71 1.86
N LEU A 25 7.76 13.45 1.10
CA LEU A 25 8.43 14.40 0.20
C LEU A 25 7.97 14.21 -1.26
N ALA A 26 6.77 13.67 -1.43
CA ALA A 26 6.14 13.27 -2.67
C ALA A 26 4.61 13.41 -2.54
N PRO A 27 3.85 13.35 -3.65
CA PRO A 27 2.39 13.29 -3.58
C PRO A 27 1.91 12.17 -2.63
N LEU A 28 0.80 12.42 -1.93
CA LEU A 28 0.27 11.48 -0.94
C LEU A 28 -0.04 10.09 -1.51
N GLY A 29 -0.46 10.02 -2.78
CA GLY A 29 -0.67 8.76 -3.52
C GLY A 29 0.57 7.87 -3.63
N SER A 30 1.77 8.41 -3.41
CA SER A 30 3.03 7.66 -3.47
C SER A 30 3.44 7.02 -2.13
N ASN A 31 2.56 6.99 -1.13
CA ASN A 31 2.84 6.37 0.15
C ASN A 31 2.76 4.84 0.06
N THR A 32 3.88 4.22 -0.29
CA THR A 32 4.03 2.75 -0.40
C THR A 32 3.57 2.00 0.86
N CYS A 33 3.60 2.63 2.04
CA CYS A 33 3.19 1.97 3.27
C CYS A 33 1.69 1.67 3.33
N LEU A 34 0.83 2.37 2.57
CA LEU A 34 -0.61 2.09 2.55
C LEU A 34 -0.93 0.71 1.96
N HIS A 35 -0.05 0.17 1.11
CA HIS A 35 -0.17 -1.20 0.61
C HIS A 35 -0.01 -2.26 1.71
N MET A 36 0.63 -1.94 2.83
CA MET A 36 0.60 -2.81 4.01
C MET A 36 -0.83 -3.00 4.54
N GLY A 37 -1.68 -1.98 4.40
CA GLY A 37 -3.09 -2.07 4.72
C GLY A 37 -3.86 -3.04 3.81
N GLU A 38 -3.52 -3.08 2.52
CA GLU A 38 -4.10 -4.01 1.54
C GLU A 38 -3.81 -5.46 1.92
N GLU A 39 -2.53 -5.79 2.19
CA GLU A 39 -2.10 -7.10 2.65
C GLU A 39 -2.85 -7.51 3.94
N ARG A 40 -2.92 -6.62 4.93
CA ARG A 40 -3.56 -6.90 6.24
C ARG A 40 -5.08 -6.95 6.21
N ALA A 41 -5.69 -6.31 5.22
CA ALA A 41 -7.11 -6.39 4.95
C ALA A 41 -7.48 -7.67 4.19
N GLY A 42 -6.49 -8.41 3.66
CA GLY A 42 -6.72 -9.59 2.84
C GLY A 42 -7.23 -9.25 1.44
N VAL A 43 -6.85 -8.09 0.91
CA VAL A 43 -7.11 -7.74 -0.49
C VAL A 43 -6.39 -8.78 -1.37
N PRO A 44 -7.03 -9.26 -2.46
CA PRO A 44 -6.38 -10.19 -3.37
C PRO A 44 -5.24 -9.49 -4.12
N LEU A 45 -4.00 -9.85 -3.78
CA LEU A 45 -2.78 -9.34 -4.41
C LEU A 45 -2.14 -10.42 -5.27
N ARG A 46 -1.52 -10.03 -6.38
CA ARG A 46 -0.87 -10.96 -7.30
C ARG A 46 0.62 -11.09 -7.01
N ASP A 47 1.14 -12.29 -7.24
CA ASP A 47 2.57 -12.48 -7.34
C ASP A 47 3.09 -11.83 -8.63
N ALA A 48 4.33 -11.33 -8.58
CA ALA A 48 4.99 -10.73 -9.73
C ALA A 48 6.39 -11.29 -9.91
N VAL A 49 6.79 -11.51 -11.16
CA VAL A 49 8.18 -11.84 -11.48
C VAL A 49 8.98 -10.55 -11.57
N ALA A 50 10.00 -10.42 -10.75
CA ALA A 50 10.94 -9.30 -10.77
C ALA A 50 12.32 -9.78 -11.21
N HIS A 51 12.95 -9.02 -12.10
CA HIS A 51 14.35 -9.24 -12.47
C HIS A 51 15.26 -8.60 -11.42
N VAL A 52 16.21 -9.37 -10.91
CA VAL A 52 17.22 -8.94 -9.95
C VAL A 52 18.58 -8.90 -10.62
N ALA A 53 19.27 -7.76 -10.52
CA ALA A 53 20.68 -7.66 -10.82
C ALA A 53 21.48 -8.02 -9.57
N ARG A 54 22.28 -9.09 -9.62
CA ARG A 54 23.27 -9.39 -8.57
C ARG A 54 24.62 -8.78 -8.96
N GLN A 55 25.48 -8.56 -7.97
CA GLN A 55 26.86 -8.10 -8.25
C GLN A 55 27.56 -9.10 -9.19
N ALA A 56 28.48 -8.60 -10.02
CA ALA A 56 29.23 -9.36 -11.03
C ALA A 56 28.45 -9.82 -12.29
N GLY A 57 27.32 -9.18 -12.61
CA GLY A 57 26.64 -9.40 -13.90
C GLY A 57 25.76 -10.66 -13.95
N GLU A 58 25.58 -11.33 -12.83
CA GLU A 58 24.63 -12.42 -12.70
C GLU A 58 23.23 -11.84 -12.49
N GLY A 59 22.41 -11.87 -13.54
CA GLY A 59 20.98 -11.61 -13.45
C GLY A 59 20.23 -12.80 -12.85
N GLY A 60 19.02 -12.56 -12.39
CA GLY A 60 18.09 -13.62 -12.02
C GLY A 60 16.65 -13.11 -12.01
N GLU A 61 15.73 -14.05 -11.88
CA GLU A 61 14.32 -13.76 -11.64
C GLU A 61 13.96 -14.20 -10.23
N VAL A 62 13.10 -13.43 -9.58
CA VAL A 62 12.48 -13.79 -8.32
C VAL A 62 10.98 -13.56 -8.43
N THR A 63 10.20 -14.46 -7.83
CA THR A 63 8.79 -14.18 -7.58
C THR A 63 8.69 -13.32 -6.32
N VAL A 64 8.04 -12.17 -6.43
CA VAL A 64 7.65 -11.29 -5.35
C VAL A 64 6.21 -11.64 -5.01
N VAL A 65 6.01 -12.22 -3.83
CA VAL A 65 4.70 -12.67 -3.36
C VAL A 65 3.86 -11.46 -2.98
N HIS A 66 2.57 -11.49 -3.33
CA HIS A 66 1.58 -10.46 -2.99
C HIS A 66 2.06 -9.03 -3.29
N ALA A 67 2.50 -8.80 -4.52
CA ALA A 67 3.06 -7.54 -4.92
C ALA A 67 1.93 -6.54 -5.25
N PRO A 68 1.87 -5.38 -4.57
CA PRO A 68 0.85 -4.38 -4.82
C PRO A 68 1.31 -3.43 -5.92
N TRP A 69 0.47 -3.26 -6.95
CA TRP A 69 0.87 -2.59 -8.21
C TRP A 69 -0.10 -1.51 -8.67
N HIS A 70 -0.96 -0.99 -7.80
CA HIS A 70 -1.91 0.06 -8.18
C HIS A 70 -1.93 1.19 -7.16
N THR A 71 -1.59 2.42 -7.57
CA THR A 71 -1.24 3.51 -6.63
C THR A 71 -2.17 4.74 -6.67
N ASP A 72 -3.37 4.63 -7.24
CA ASP A 72 -4.24 5.80 -7.49
C ASP A 72 -5.56 5.78 -6.73
N SER A 73 -5.61 5.12 -5.58
CA SER A 73 -6.86 4.88 -4.83
C SER A 73 -6.79 5.22 -3.35
N PHE A 74 -5.79 6.00 -2.94
CA PHE A 74 -5.52 6.30 -1.53
C PHE A 74 -6.28 7.50 -0.94
N ASP A 75 -7.02 8.25 -1.75
CA ASP A 75 -7.70 9.49 -1.34
C ASP A 75 -8.64 9.27 -0.15
N GLU A 76 -9.39 8.17 -0.15
CA GLU A 76 -10.33 7.85 0.93
C GLU A 76 -9.60 7.55 2.26
N HIS A 77 -8.42 6.93 2.21
CA HIS A 77 -7.60 6.72 3.41
C HIS A 77 -7.10 8.06 3.96
N TYR A 78 -6.65 8.95 3.08
CA TYR A 78 -6.20 10.28 3.49
C TYR A 78 -7.32 11.15 4.02
N ARG A 79 -8.53 11.09 3.45
CA ARG A 79 -9.70 11.78 3.98
C ARG A 79 -9.90 11.44 5.46
N VAL A 80 -9.90 10.15 5.80
CA VAL A 80 -10.06 9.67 7.18
C VAL A 80 -8.87 10.08 8.07
N LEU A 81 -7.64 10.00 7.56
CA LEU A 81 -6.45 10.42 8.30
C LEU A 81 -6.47 11.92 8.64
N PHE A 82 -6.92 12.78 7.72
CA PHE A 82 -7.08 14.21 7.95
C PHE A 82 -8.21 14.51 8.93
N GLU A 83 -9.36 13.85 8.78
CA GLU A 83 -10.51 14.01 9.69
C GLU A 83 -10.18 13.61 11.14
N ARG A 84 -9.31 12.62 11.32
CA ARG A 84 -8.84 12.17 12.64
C ARG A 84 -7.62 12.95 13.15
N GLU A 85 -7.19 14.00 12.44
CA GLU A 85 -6.01 14.81 12.78
C GLU A 85 -4.70 13.99 12.93
N LEU A 86 -4.59 12.89 12.18
CA LEU A 86 -3.45 11.95 12.23
C LEU A 86 -2.30 12.35 11.28
N VAL A 87 -2.51 13.37 10.45
CA VAL A 87 -1.52 13.91 9.51
C VAL A 87 -1.19 15.34 9.90
N ARG A 88 0.11 15.62 10.03
CA ARG A 88 0.63 16.98 10.16
C ARG A 88 1.18 17.44 8.81
N SER A 89 1.06 18.72 8.52
CA SER A 89 1.64 19.31 7.30
C SER A 89 2.47 20.54 7.62
N ALA A 90 3.51 20.77 6.83
CA ALA A 90 4.31 21.99 6.86
C ALA A 90 4.71 22.41 5.44
N PRO A 91 4.97 23.69 5.18
CA PRO A 91 5.56 24.11 3.91
C PRO A 91 7.01 23.64 3.79
N LEU A 92 7.43 23.22 2.59
CA LEU A 92 8.82 23.00 2.20
C LEU A 92 9.01 23.51 0.76
N GLY A 93 9.65 24.67 0.62
CA GLY A 93 9.71 25.35 -0.67
C GLY A 93 8.33 25.84 -1.08
N GLU A 94 7.92 25.49 -2.30
CA GLU A 94 6.62 25.88 -2.88
C GLU A 94 5.49 24.89 -2.55
N GLU A 95 5.83 23.75 -1.94
CA GLU A 95 4.91 22.63 -1.71
C GLU A 95 4.65 22.38 -0.22
N LYS A 96 3.64 21.55 0.06
CA LYS A 96 3.40 21.00 1.40
C LYS A 96 4.04 19.61 1.54
N ILE A 97 4.70 19.39 2.67
CA ILE A 97 5.11 18.07 3.12
C ILE A 97 4.16 17.56 4.20
N TYR A 98 4.07 16.24 4.32
CA TYR A 98 3.18 15.59 5.28
C TYR A 98 3.94 14.61 6.16
N LEU A 99 3.58 14.55 7.44
CA LEU A 99 4.16 13.64 8.42
C LEU A 99 3.02 12.92 9.16
N MET A 100 3.11 11.60 9.25
CA MET A 100 2.14 10.76 9.97
C MET A 100 2.84 9.58 10.63
N ARG A 101 2.21 8.96 11.62
CA ARG A 101 2.69 7.67 12.14
C ARG A 101 2.35 6.58 11.12
N LEU A 102 3.30 5.67 10.90
CA LEU A 102 3.09 4.53 10.02
C LEU A 102 1.92 3.68 10.49
N ARG A 103 1.79 3.47 11.81
CA ARG A 103 0.67 2.71 12.37
C ARG A 103 -0.67 3.30 12.01
N ASP A 104 -0.83 4.61 12.24
CA ASP A 104 -2.07 5.33 11.94
C ASP A 104 -2.46 5.19 10.45
N ALA A 105 -1.49 5.37 9.55
CA ALA A 105 -1.72 5.22 8.11
C ALA A 105 -2.17 3.80 7.72
N VAL A 106 -1.45 2.78 8.20
CA VAL A 106 -1.73 1.37 7.89
C VAL A 106 -3.04 0.91 8.51
N ASP A 107 -3.34 1.32 9.74
CA ASP A 107 -4.53 0.91 10.47
C ASP A 107 -5.78 1.53 9.85
N VAL A 108 -5.74 2.81 9.46
CA VAL A 108 -6.83 3.45 8.71
C VAL A 108 -7.04 2.79 7.34
N ALA A 109 -5.97 2.49 6.61
CA ALA A 109 -6.07 1.78 5.34
C ALA A 109 -6.72 0.40 5.53
N THR A 110 -6.25 -0.36 6.52
CA THR A 110 -6.79 -1.69 6.85
C THR A 110 -8.27 -1.62 7.26
N GLU A 111 -8.66 -0.63 8.07
CA GLU A 111 -10.05 -0.41 8.50
C GLU A 111 -10.96 -0.13 7.31
N ASN A 112 -10.57 0.80 6.45
CA ASN A 112 -11.34 1.16 5.26
C ASN A 112 -11.46 -0.03 4.30
N LEU A 113 -10.37 -0.74 4.04
CA LEU A 113 -10.35 -1.88 3.10
C LEU A 113 -11.11 -3.10 3.61
N ARG A 114 -11.19 -3.32 4.92
CA ARG A 114 -12.05 -4.36 5.49
C ARG A 114 -13.54 -4.03 5.32
N ARG A 115 -13.90 -2.75 5.35
CA ARG A 115 -15.27 -2.27 5.09
C ARG A 115 -15.61 -2.36 3.61
N ASP A 116 -14.71 -1.87 2.77
CA ASP A 116 -14.88 -1.85 1.32
C ASP A 116 -13.55 -2.16 0.60
N PRO A 117 -13.35 -3.43 0.19
CA PRO A 117 -12.17 -3.82 -0.58
C PRO A 117 -12.09 -3.17 -1.97
N LEU A 118 -13.21 -2.67 -2.51
CA LEU A 118 -13.24 -2.02 -3.82
C LEU A 118 -12.54 -0.65 -3.80
N LEU A 119 -12.24 -0.10 -2.62
CA LEU A 119 -11.42 1.10 -2.50
C LEU A 119 -10.01 0.92 -3.08
N VAL A 120 -9.50 -0.30 -3.30
CA VAL A 120 -8.23 -0.48 -4.03
C VAL A 120 -8.40 -0.26 -5.54
N ALA A 121 -9.60 -0.48 -6.08
CA ALA A 121 -9.88 -0.39 -7.51
C ALA A 121 -10.28 1.03 -7.93
N VAL A 122 -9.69 1.53 -9.01
CA VAL A 122 -10.03 2.86 -9.57
C VAL A 122 -11.08 2.73 -10.66
N GLU A 123 -12.13 3.53 -10.60
CA GLU A 123 -13.19 3.54 -11.62
C GLU A 123 -12.61 3.75 -13.04
N GLY A 124 -13.05 2.93 -14.00
CA GLY A 124 -12.56 2.97 -15.38
C GLY A 124 -11.18 2.35 -15.63
N CYS A 125 -10.42 1.97 -14.59
CA CYS A 125 -9.14 1.27 -14.77
C CYS A 125 -9.33 -0.23 -15.02
N ASP A 126 -8.70 -0.78 -16.06
CA ASP A 126 -8.77 -2.21 -16.44
C ASP A 126 -7.47 -3.00 -16.19
N CYS A 127 -6.60 -2.49 -15.31
CA CYS A 127 -5.38 -3.18 -14.95
C CYS A 127 -5.67 -4.53 -14.26
N SER A 128 -4.69 -5.43 -14.27
CA SER A 128 -4.83 -6.79 -13.70
C SER A 128 -5.22 -6.78 -12.21
N THR A 129 -4.76 -5.79 -11.44
CA THR A 129 -5.10 -5.62 -10.02
C THR A 129 -6.56 -5.21 -9.86
N CYS A 130 -7.01 -4.16 -10.55
CA CYS A 130 -8.39 -3.70 -10.48
C CYS A 130 -9.38 -4.78 -10.94
N ARG A 131 -9.06 -5.53 -11.99
CA ARG A 131 -9.87 -6.68 -12.42
C ARG A 131 -9.98 -7.74 -11.35
N LEU A 132 -8.85 -8.17 -10.77
CA LEU A 132 -8.83 -9.19 -9.73
C LEU A 132 -9.67 -8.79 -8.52
N VAL A 133 -9.48 -7.56 -8.01
CA VAL A 133 -10.23 -7.07 -6.85
C VAL A 133 -11.74 -7.02 -7.15
N ARG A 134 -12.14 -6.57 -8.34
CA ARG A 134 -13.56 -6.55 -8.73
C ARG A 134 -14.15 -7.94 -8.94
N GLU A 135 -13.41 -8.85 -9.55
CA GLU A 135 -13.84 -10.24 -9.76
C GLU A 135 -14.07 -10.95 -8.42
N GLU A 136 -13.14 -10.80 -7.48
CA GLU A 136 -13.25 -11.35 -6.11
C GLU A 136 -14.39 -10.70 -5.32
N ALA A 137 -14.57 -9.38 -5.45
CA ALA A 137 -15.69 -8.67 -4.83
C ALA A 137 -17.06 -9.07 -5.40
N ALA A 138 -17.11 -9.51 -6.67
CA ALA A 138 -18.33 -9.97 -7.34
C ALA A 138 -18.61 -11.48 -7.15
N GLY A 139 -17.70 -12.23 -6.52
CA GLY A 139 -17.81 -13.67 -6.32
C GLY A 139 -18.97 -14.11 -5.40
N PRO A 140 -19.51 -15.33 -5.57
CA PRO A 140 -20.66 -15.80 -4.80
C PRO A 140 -20.24 -16.15 -3.36
N GLY A 141 -20.45 -15.23 -2.42
CA GLY A 141 -20.11 -15.45 -1.01
C GLY A 141 -20.27 -14.27 -0.06
N ARG A 142 -20.89 -13.17 -0.50
CA ARG A 142 -21.36 -12.06 0.34
C ARG A 142 -22.80 -11.72 0.01
#